data_AF-A0A357CYY6-F1
#
_entry.id   AF-A0A357CYY6-F1
#
_cell.length_a   1.000
_cell.length_b   1.000
_cell.length_c   1.000
_cell.angle_alpha   90.00
_cell.angle_beta   90.00
_cell.angle_gamma   90.00
#
_symmetry.space_group_name_H-M   'P 1'
#
loop_
_entity.id
_entity.type
_entity.pdbx_description
1 polymer ?
#
loop_
_entity_poly.entity_id
_entity_poly.type
_entity_poly.pdbx_seq_one_letter_code
_entity_poly.pdbx_strand_id
1 'polypeptide(L)'
;VNHTGEHVADTLEGQIIKFADRIAYINHDIDDAVRAGILKDGEIPADVIEVLGCSHSERITSLVSSVIAYGTSSGKIGMTEPYGSAML
;
A
#
# COMPACT_ATOMS: atom_id res chain seq x y z
N VAL A 1 -0.98 -10.31 -15.97
CA VAL A 1 -0.57 -11.74 -15.82
C VAL A 1 -0.08 -12.06 -14.41
N ASN A 2 0.72 -11.20 -13.75
CA ASN A 2 1.18 -11.44 -12.35
C ASN A 2 0.75 -10.35 -11.34
N HIS A 3 0.01 -9.31 -11.76
CA HIS A 3 -0.38 -8.18 -10.90
C HIS A 3 -1.58 -8.49 -9.99
N THR A 4 -2.61 -9.17 -10.52
CA THR A 4 -3.87 -9.49 -9.82
C THR A 4 -4.08 -10.99 -9.51
N GLY A 5 -3.09 -11.84 -9.79
CA GLY A 5 -3.18 -13.30 -9.60
C GLY A 5 -2.40 -13.85 -8.40
N GLU A 6 -2.58 -15.14 -8.12
CA GLU A 6 -1.82 -15.90 -7.11
C GLU A 6 -0.35 -16.15 -7.53
N HIS A 7 -0.03 -15.93 -8.80
CA HIS A 7 1.32 -16.08 -9.31
C HIS A 7 2.27 -15.08 -8.65
N VAL A 8 3.26 -15.63 -7.96
CA VAL A 8 4.39 -14.90 -7.38
C VAL A 8 5.51 -14.89 -8.41
N ALA A 9 6.13 -13.72 -8.64
CA ALA A 9 7.26 -13.63 -9.55
C ALA A 9 8.49 -14.38 -8.99
N ASP A 10 9.33 -14.92 -9.87
CA ASP A 10 10.49 -15.71 -9.46
C ASP A 10 11.58 -14.87 -8.78
N THR A 11 11.76 -13.61 -9.19
CA THR A 11 12.76 -12.71 -8.64
C THR A 11 12.18 -11.81 -7.55
N LEU A 12 13.02 -11.39 -6.59
CA LEU A 12 12.62 -10.45 -5.54
C LEU A 12 12.19 -9.10 -6.14
N GLU A 13 12.86 -8.66 -7.20
CA GLU A 13 12.51 -7.46 -7.97
C GLU A 13 11.13 -7.60 -8.63
N GLY A 14 10.77 -8.80 -9.12
CA GLY A 14 9.44 -9.03 -9.66
C GLY A 14 8.37 -9.06 -8.56
N GLN A 15 8.70 -9.61 -7.38
CA GLN A 15 7.78 -9.70 -6.25
C GLN A 15 7.46 -8.33 -5.66
N ILE A 16 8.47 -7.47 -5.50
CA ILE A 16 8.29 -6.13 -4.92
C ILE A 16 7.44 -5.21 -5.81
N ILE A 17 7.47 -5.40 -7.14
CA ILE A 17 6.67 -4.60 -8.08
C ILE A 17 5.16 -4.73 -7.79
N LYS A 18 4.67 -5.90 -7.35
CA LYS A 18 3.27 -6.07 -6.96
C LYS A 18 2.86 -5.15 -5.80
N PHE A 19 3.77 -4.93 -4.85
CA PHE A 19 3.53 -4.01 -3.73
C PHE A 19 3.67 -2.56 -4.17
N ALA A 20 4.70 -2.23 -4.94
CA ALA A 20 4.91 -0.88 -5.46
C ALA A 20 3.72 -0.38 -6.28
N ASP A 21 3.17 -1.23 -7.14
CA ASP A 21 2.02 -0.91 -7.99
C ASP A 21 0.76 -0.66 -7.17
N ARG A 22 0.47 -1.50 -6.16
CA ARG A 22 -0.66 -1.30 -5.25
C ARG A 22 -0.53 -0.02 -4.42
N ILE A 23 0.68 0.28 -3.92
CA ILE A 23 0.96 1.50 -3.15
C ILE A 23 0.72 2.73 -4.03
N ALA A 24 1.22 2.72 -5.27
CA ALA A 24 1.01 3.81 -6.22
C ALA A 24 -0.47 3.99 -6.56
N TYR A 25 -1.16 2.90 -6.89
CA TYR A 25 -2.56 2.88 -7.26
C TYR A 25 -3.45 3.49 -6.17
N ILE A 26 -3.38 2.99 -4.93
CA ILE A 26 -4.22 3.49 -3.83
C ILE A 26 -3.96 4.97 -3.54
N ASN A 27 -2.70 5.38 -3.53
CA ASN A 27 -2.37 6.77 -3.21
C ASN A 27 -2.78 7.74 -4.32
N HIS A 28 -2.67 7.34 -5.58
CA HIS A 28 -3.14 8.15 -6.70
C HIS A 28 -4.66 8.20 -6.76
N ASP A 29 -5.36 7.08 -6.59
CA ASP A 29 -6.82 7.04 -6.63
C ASP A 29 -7.46 7.87 -5.52
N ILE A 30 -6.91 7.81 -4.30
CA ILE A 30 -7.37 8.66 -3.19
C ILE A 30 -7.13 10.14 -3.52
N ASP A 31 -5.93 10.50 -4.00
CA ASP A 31 -5.60 11.89 -4.33
C ASP A 31 -6.47 12.43 -5.48
N ASP A 32 -6.72 11.61 -6.50
CA ASP A 32 -7.60 11.95 -7.62
C ASP A 32 -9.06 12.09 -7.19
N ALA A 33 -9.57 11.20 -6.34
CA ALA A 33 -10.92 11.30 -5.81
C ALA A 33 -11.11 12.55 -4.92
N VAL A 34 -10.12 12.89 -4.10
CA VAL A 34 -10.14 14.13 -3.29
C VAL A 34 -10.08 15.36 -4.19
N ARG A 35 -9.16 15.37 -5.16
CA ARG A 35 -9.01 16.48 -6.12
C ARG A 35 -10.24 16.69 -7.00
N ALA A 36 -10.94 15.61 -7.36
CA ALA A 36 -12.20 15.67 -8.10
C ALA A 36 -13.41 16.04 -7.23
N GLY A 37 -13.24 16.15 -5.91
CA GLY A 37 -14.31 16.41 -4.95
C GLY A 37 -15.30 15.24 -4.79
N ILE A 38 -14.90 14.03 -5.22
CA ILE A 38 -15.66 12.79 -5.06
C ILE A 38 -15.56 12.30 -3.61
N LEU A 39 -14.38 12.44 -3.01
CA LEU A 39 -14.14 12.19 -1.60
C LEU A 39 -13.74 13.50 -0.91
N LYS A 40 -14.20 13.71 0.32
CA LYS A 40 -13.74 14.79 1.19
C LYS A 40 -12.69 14.27 2.17
N ASP A 41 -11.83 15.17 2.62
CA ASP A 41 -10.94 14.91 3.74
C ASP A 41 -11.79 14.52 4.97
N GLY A 42 -11.72 13.25 5.38
CA GLY A 42 -12.53 12.67 6.46
C GLY A 42 -13.60 11.66 6.02
N GLU A 43 -13.79 11.44 4.72
CA GLU A 43 -14.64 10.34 4.19
C GLU A 43 -13.84 9.04 3.98
N ILE A 44 -12.53 9.08 4.15
CA ILE A 44 -11.70 7.88 4.25
C ILE A 44 -12.00 7.22 5.61
N PRO A 45 -12.28 5.90 5.65
CA PRO A 45 -12.58 5.18 6.88
C PRO A 45 -11.51 5.39 7.96
N ALA A 46 -11.95 5.60 9.21
CA ALA A 46 -11.07 5.97 10.32
C ALA A 46 -10.03 4.89 10.66
N ASP A 47 -10.40 3.62 10.51
CA ASP A 47 -9.51 2.46 10.64
C ASP A 47 -8.40 2.44 9.58
N VAL A 48 -8.69 2.88 8.35
CA VAL A 48 -7.68 3.04 7.29
C VAL A 48 -6.75 4.21 7.59
N ILE A 49 -7.30 5.34 8.07
CA ILE A 49 -6.50 6.51 8.46
C ILE A 49 -5.57 6.17 9.64
N GLU A 50 -6.06 5.43 10.63
CA GLU A 50 -5.27 5.02 11.80
C GLU A 50 -4.05 4.19 11.40
N VAL A 51 -4.21 3.33 10.39
CA VAL A 51 -3.13 2.46 9.90
C VAL A 51 -2.22 3.16 8.91
N LEU A 52 -2.76 3.87 7.91
CA LEU A 52 -1.98 4.40 6.80
C LEU A 52 -1.56 5.87 7.00
N GLY A 53 -2.34 6.66 7.72
CA GLY A 53 -2.13 8.10 7.91
C GLY A 53 -3.11 8.97 7.10
N CYS A 54 -3.20 10.24 7.48
CA CYS A 54 -4.16 11.20 6.93
C CYS A 54 -3.69 11.78 5.60
N SER A 55 -2.39 12.00 5.44
CA SER A 55 -1.81 12.65 4.27
C SER A 55 -1.25 11.65 3.25
N HIS A 56 -1.14 12.08 1.99
CA HIS A 56 -0.53 11.29 0.93
C HIS A 56 0.88 10.81 1.29
N SER A 57 1.71 11.71 1.83
CA SER A 57 3.08 11.39 2.25
C SER A 57 3.12 10.36 3.38
N GLU A 58 2.26 10.49 4.40
CA GLU A 58 2.19 9.53 5.51
C GLU A 58 1.82 8.14 5.01
N ARG A 59 0.81 8.03 4.14
CA ARG A 59 0.39 6.74 3.56
C ARG A 59 1.53 6.04 2.82
N ILE A 60 2.24 6.76 1.96
CA ILE A 60 3.40 6.21 1.25
C ILE A 60 4.47 5.77 2.24
N THR A 61 4.84 6.63 3.20
CA THR A 61 5.88 6.32 4.20
C THR A 61 5.52 5.08 5.02
N SER A 62 4.28 4.98 5.50
CA SER A 62 3.77 3.85 6.27
C SER A 62 3.86 2.53 5.50
N LEU A 63 3.36 2.50 4.27
CA LEU A 63 3.35 1.30 3.44
C LEU A 63 4.76 0.86 3.03
N VAL A 64 5.61 1.80 2.61
CA VAL A 64 7.00 1.51 2.23
C VAL A 64 7.79 1.01 3.44
N SER A 65 7.62 1.64 4.61
CA SER A 65 8.29 1.23 5.84
C SER A 65 7.88 -0.19 6.26
N SER A 66 6.59 -0.52 6.12
CA SER A 66 6.06 -1.86 6.41
C SER A 66 6.70 -2.94 5.53
N VAL A 67 6.90 -2.65 4.24
CA VAL A 67 7.56 -3.58 3.31
C VAL A 67 9.05 -3.76 3.65
N ILE A 68 9.74 -2.67 3.98
CA ILE A 68 11.16 -2.72 4.41
C ILE A 68 11.30 -3.53 5.70
N ALA A 69 10.44 -3.29 6.69
CA ALA A 69 10.45 -3.99 7.97
C ALA A 69 10.22 -5.50 7.80
N TYR A 70 9.26 -5.88 6.96
CA TYR A 70 9.00 -7.28 6.63
C TYR A 70 10.22 -7.92 5.96
N GLY A 71 10.80 -7.27 4.96
CA GLY A 71 11.99 -7.76 4.26
C GLY A 71 13.19 -7.93 5.18
N THR A 72 13.42 -6.98 6.06
CA THR A 72 14.55 -6.99 7.02
C THR A 72 14.43 -8.13 8.03
N SER A 73 13.22 -8.42 8.50
CA SER A 73 12.99 -9.45 9.52
C SER A 73 12.84 -10.87 8.96
N SER A 74 12.26 -11.03 7.77
CA SER A 74 11.91 -12.34 7.20
C SER A 74 12.82 -12.82 6.07
N GLY A 75 13.59 -11.92 5.45
CA GLY A 75 14.36 -12.19 4.23
C GLY A 75 13.48 -12.44 2.99
N LYS A 76 12.20 -12.05 3.03
CA LYS A 76 11.22 -12.24 1.94
C LYS A 76 10.52 -10.91 1.60
N ILE A 77 9.87 -10.84 0.45
CA ILE A 77 9.01 -9.70 0.11
C ILE A 77 7.62 -9.90 0.71
N GLY A 78 7.13 -8.90 1.43
CA GLY A 78 5.83 -8.92 2.08
C GLY A 78 5.56 -7.59 2.78
N MET A 79 4.49 -7.54 3.56
CA MET A 79 4.09 -6.36 4.32
C MET A 79 3.71 -6.81 5.73
N THR A 80 4.06 -6.03 6.75
CA THR A 80 3.66 -6.33 8.13
C THR A 80 2.19 -5.99 8.36
N GLU A 81 1.54 -6.69 9.29
CA GLU A 81 0.25 -6.25 9.82
C GLU A 81 0.42 -5.00 10.70
N PRO A 82 -0.59 -4.10 10.76
CA PRO A 82 -1.91 -4.18 10.11
C PRO A 82 -1.93 -3.71 8.64
N TYR A 83 -0.79 -3.29 8.07
CA TYR A 83 -0.73 -2.69 6.74
C TYR A 83 -1.09 -3.68 5.62
N GLY A 84 -0.75 -4.97 5.77
CA GLY A 84 -1.14 -6.01 4.83
C GLY A 84 -2.66 -6.11 4.69
N SER A 85 -3.38 -6.13 5.82
CA SER A 85 -4.85 -6.15 5.84
C SER A 85 -5.48 -4.85 5.34
N ALA A 86 -4.86 -3.70 5.61
CA ALA A 86 -5.36 -2.40 5.14
C ALA A 86 -5.28 -2.22 3.61
N MET A 87 -4.62 -3.13 2.90
CA MET A 87 -4.41 -3.11 1.44
C MET A 87 -5.25 -4.16 0.70
N LEU A 88 -6.10 -4.93 1.40
CA LEU A 88 -7.02 -5.94 0.86
C LEU A 88 -8.43 -5.38 0.69
#